data_AF-A0A1X7LR24-F1
#
_entry.id   AF-A0A1X7LR24-F1
#
_cell.length_a   1.000
_cell.length_b   1.000
_cell.length_c   1.000
_cell.angle_alpha   90.00
_cell.angle_beta   90.00
_cell.angle_gamma   90.00
#
_symmetry.space_group_name_H-M   'P 1'
#
loop_
_entity.id
_entity.type
_entity.pdbx_description
1 polymer ?
#
loop_
_entity_poly.entity_id
_entity_poly.type
_entity_poly.pdbx_seq_one_letter_code
_entity_poly.pdbx_strand_id
1 'polypeptide(L)'
;MTGLALSLQPKPFEPAISIASRIAMKLCVPSVSDCLRDLGVNWPLFRSGQPKEIEHFAEIIDTDGATLLHESLTPRSRGQFSFRGHILDRRTVNRRDVKLCPRCIMEDHERSGPVGRYGRTYWQLTQFRTCPRHAVPLISLPQTPASQYVLDFARVVERNFATVQRVADAATSRPHGFESWLLHRLTRQSSPHWLDRQEVSVIAQICERAGAVLCFGATTAPRRLSEEQLATATEAAFQKLISTDDGFTPLLQEIWDACPSTRPGYYPALGNLWIWLDKAKGDPRYERVLHDTADFIFSHQAIPSGTKLLGQICKQRRCHSVQSAAETYGLNISRTDRLLKTLVREGQDLAVDAVDPILSRISACIPRVRAAKHLGVSPDIFDRLKRGGQVNAAFRGEKVADLYDIKELDRLRHAVFSRAQAVHKRPPNSSRVAAAVRLVSVTCEEILAMIAEGKLVFVGQEPGNHNMCDLYVNRDELRDLVYGPEEPLPEDHFTINQARAVLYLNTMTIAWFMREGYLRAAPHWNARQRRHSRLIAQAELEAFADQYVSLGALAAEARIQANHVARRLERNGIIPLDFLAHLNKIFLREAVQPPEHVGRPLR
;
A
#
# COMPACT_ATOMS: atom_id res chain seq x y z
N MET A 1 4.93 -79.91 -17.87
CA MET A 1 5.10 -79.66 -16.42
C MET A 1 3.74 -79.31 -15.85
N THR A 2 3.11 -80.26 -15.17
CA THR A 2 1.82 -80.11 -14.48
C THR A 2 2.00 -79.19 -13.29
N GLY A 3 1.52 -77.95 -13.39
CA GLY A 3 1.57 -77.00 -12.27
C GLY A 3 0.87 -77.59 -11.05
N LEU A 4 1.52 -77.54 -9.89
CA LEU A 4 0.97 -77.96 -8.61
C LEU A 4 -0.41 -77.29 -8.40
N ALA A 5 -1.35 -77.97 -7.74
CA ALA A 5 -2.69 -77.44 -7.46
C ALA A 5 -2.65 -76.05 -6.78
N LEU A 6 -1.58 -75.81 -6.01
CA LEU A 6 -1.31 -74.58 -5.26
C LEU A 6 -0.66 -73.45 -6.08
N SER A 7 -0.08 -73.73 -7.25
CA SER A 7 0.62 -72.69 -8.02
C SER A 7 -0.39 -71.74 -8.67
N LEU A 8 -0.32 -70.46 -8.30
CA LEU A 8 -0.98 -69.34 -8.98
C LEU A 8 0.06 -68.22 -9.19
N GLN A 9 0.16 -67.73 -10.42
CA GLN A 9 1.06 -66.62 -10.71
C GLN A 9 0.57 -65.34 -10.01
N PRO A 10 1.44 -64.65 -9.24
CA PRO A 10 1.14 -63.36 -8.67
C PRO A 10 0.74 -62.35 -9.75
N LYS A 11 -0.29 -61.55 -9.49
CA LYS A 11 -0.70 -60.46 -10.37
C LYS A 11 -0.11 -59.12 -9.90
N PRO A 12 -0.03 -58.10 -10.78
CA PRO A 12 0.50 -56.78 -10.40
C PRO A 12 -0.27 -56.18 -9.21
N PHE A 13 0.44 -55.69 -8.20
CA PHE A 13 -0.14 -55.17 -6.95
C PHE A 13 -0.97 -56.17 -6.15
N GLU A 14 -0.82 -57.48 -6.38
CA GLU A 14 -1.58 -58.47 -5.63
C GLU A 14 -0.88 -58.79 -4.29
N PRO A 15 -1.50 -58.50 -3.13
CA PRO A 15 -0.92 -58.86 -1.85
C PRO A 15 -1.01 -60.37 -1.62
N ALA A 16 -0.11 -60.91 -0.79
CA ALA A 16 -0.06 -62.34 -0.45
C ALA A 16 -1.43 -62.90 -0.01
N ILE A 17 -2.20 -62.13 0.76
CA ILE A 17 -3.55 -62.53 1.21
C ILE A 17 -4.58 -62.64 0.08
N SER A 18 -4.45 -61.84 -0.99
CA SER A 18 -5.31 -61.97 -2.17
C SER A 18 -4.99 -63.25 -2.94
N ILE A 19 -3.70 -63.58 -3.09
CA ILE A 19 -3.27 -64.83 -3.74
C ILE A 19 -3.77 -66.03 -2.94
N ALA A 20 -3.56 -66.03 -1.62
CA ALA A 20 -4.06 -67.07 -0.73
C ALA A 20 -5.58 -67.25 -0.84
N SER A 21 -6.33 -66.15 -0.93
CA SER A 21 -7.78 -66.17 -1.11
C SER A 21 -8.20 -66.78 -2.46
N ARG A 22 -7.46 -66.51 -3.55
CA ARG A 22 -7.69 -67.16 -4.85
C ARG A 22 -7.31 -68.63 -4.85
N ILE A 23 -6.25 -69.03 -4.16
CA ILE A 23 -5.88 -70.44 -3.97
C ILE A 23 -6.99 -71.16 -3.20
N ALA A 24 -7.47 -70.59 -2.09
CA ALA A 24 -8.60 -71.14 -1.35
C ALA A 24 -9.84 -71.33 -2.24
N MET A 25 -10.15 -70.34 -3.08
CA MET A 25 -11.23 -70.44 -4.08
C MET A 25 -10.99 -71.55 -5.10
N LYS A 26 -9.78 -71.65 -5.66
CA LYS A 26 -9.38 -72.69 -6.63
C LYS A 26 -9.50 -74.10 -6.05
N LEU A 27 -9.17 -74.27 -4.77
CA LEU A 27 -9.26 -75.53 -4.04
C LEU A 27 -10.65 -75.79 -3.42
N CYS A 28 -11.62 -74.90 -3.65
CA CYS A 28 -12.95 -74.96 -3.05
C CYS A 28 -12.96 -74.95 -1.51
N VAL A 29 -11.92 -74.42 -0.86
CA VAL A 29 -11.83 -74.28 0.59
C VAL A 29 -12.74 -73.13 1.06
N PRO A 30 -13.56 -73.31 2.12
CA PRO A 30 -14.56 -72.33 2.54
C PRO A 30 -14.02 -70.94 2.89
N SER A 31 -12.81 -70.84 3.44
CA SER A 31 -12.18 -69.57 3.83
C SER A 31 -10.67 -69.58 3.59
N VAL A 32 -10.10 -68.40 3.37
CA VAL A 32 -8.63 -68.22 3.30
C VAL A 32 -7.95 -68.61 4.61
N SER A 33 -8.59 -68.40 5.76
CA SER A 33 -8.03 -68.76 7.06
C SER A 33 -7.88 -70.26 7.23
N ASP A 34 -8.84 -71.06 6.74
CA ASP A 34 -8.78 -72.52 6.84
C ASP A 34 -7.74 -73.06 5.87
N CYS A 35 -7.73 -72.55 4.63
CA CYS A 35 -6.73 -72.88 3.62
C CYS A 35 -5.30 -72.66 4.15
N LEU A 36 -5.03 -71.49 4.74
CA LEU A 36 -3.71 -71.19 5.30
C LEU A 36 -3.35 -72.08 6.50
N ARG A 37 -4.32 -72.43 7.36
CA ARG A 37 -4.10 -73.33 8.49
C ARG A 37 -3.74 -74.74 8.03
N ASP A 38 -4.42 -75.24 7.00
CA ASP A 38 -4.14 -76.56 6.40
C ASP A 38 -2.75 -76.60 5.75
N LEU A 39 -2.27 -75.46 5.24
CA LEU A 39 -0.92 -75.28 4.72
C LEU A 39 0.14 -75.02 5.80
N GLY A 40 -0.22 -75.03 7.10
CA GLY A 40 0.72 -74.78 8.20
C GLY A 40 1.09 -73.32 8.42
N VAL A 41 0.42 -72.37 7.76
CA VAL A 41 0.68 -70.92 7.86
C VAL A 41 -0.15 -70.31 9.00
N ASN A 42 0.48 -69.48 9.84
CA ASN A 42 -0.19 -68.85 10.97
C ASN A 42 -1.11 -67.71 10.52
N TRP A 43 -2.42 -67.95 10.48
CA TRP A 43 -3.40 -66.98 10.00
C TRP A 43 -3.30 -65.58 10.64
N PRO A 44 -3.29 -65.39 11.97
CA PRO A 44 -3.13 -64.06 12.57
C PRO A 44 -1.86 -63.32 12.13
N LEU A 45 -0.72 -64.00 12.09
CA LEU A 45 0.56 -63.40 11.73
C LEU A 45 0.62 -63.09 10.22
N PHE A 46 0.20 -64.02 9.37
CA PHE A 46 0.09 -63.83 7.92
C PHE A 46 -0.88 -62.70 7.58
N ARG A 47 -2.07 -62.69 8.18
CA ARG A 47 -3.05 -61.61 8.02
C ARG A 47 -2.46 -60.28 8.43
N SER A 48 -1.65 -60.18 9.48
CA SER A 48 -1.03 -58.92 9.87
C SER A 48 0.08 -58.44 8.91
N GLY A 49 0.56 -59.33 8.02
CA GLY A 49 1.60 -59.08 7.04
C GLY A 49 3.01 -59.40 7.54
N GLN A 50 3.17 -60.30 8.51
CA GLN A 50 4.49 -60.64 9.05
C GLN A 50 5.40 -61.23 7.97
N PRO A 51 6.64 -60.72 7.82
CA PRO A 51 7.53 -61.17 6.74
C PRO A 51 7.76 -62.68 6.70
N LYS A 52 8.06 -63.28 7.85
CA LYS A 52 8.34 -64.72 7.98
C LYS A 52 7.19 -65.60 7.47
N GLU A 53 5.94 -65.23 7.75
CA GLU A 53 4.78 -66.01 7.32
C GLU A 53 4.49 -65.84 5.83
N ILE A 54 4.77 -64.65 5.28
CA ILE A 54 4.62 -64.40 3.83
C ILE A 54 5.69 -65.18 3.06
N GLU A 55 6.94 -65.19 3.55
CA GLU A 55 8.04 -65.96 2.98
C GLU A 55 7.74 -67.48 3.03
N HIS A 56 7.32 -67.98 4.19
CA HIS A 56 6.92 -69.38 4.33
C HIS A 56 5.77 -69.77 3.37
N PHE A 57 4.75 -68.92 3.25
CA PHE A 57 3.69 -69.12 2.27
C PHE A 57 4.21 -69.11 0.82
N ALA A 58 5.17 -68.24 0.49
CA ALA A 58 5.77 -68.16 -0.83
C ALA A 58 6.49 -69.47 -1.21
N GLU A 59 7.21 -70.08 -0.27
CA GLU A 59 7.84 -71.39 -0.44
C GLU A 59 6.81 -72.49 -0.78
N ILE A 60 5.66 -72.50 -0.07
CA ILE A 60 4.59 -73.48 -0.27
C ILE A 60 3.97 -73.39 -1.66
N ILE A 61 3.81 -72.17 -2.18
CA ILE A 61 3.16 -71.93 -3.48
C ILE A 61 4.16 -71.82 -4.65
N ASP A 62 5.44 -72.09 -4.39
CA ASP A 62 6.54 -72.03 -5.36
C ASP A 62 6.63 -70.64 -6.04
N THR A 63 6.73 -69.58 -5.23
CA THR A 63 6.81 -68.18 -5.67
C THR A 63 7.92 -67.44 -4.93
N ASP A 64 8.47 -66.38 -5.54
CA ASP A 64 9.44 -65.50 -4.89
C ASP A 64 8.81 -64.71 -3.71
N GLY A 65 9.28 -65.01 -2.50
CA GLY A 65 8.86 -64.32 -1.28
C GLY A 65 9.15 -62.83 -1.29
N ALA A 66 10.25 -62.40 -1.92
CA ALA A 66 10.60 -60.98 -2.01
C ALA A 66 9.55 -60.20 -2.84
N THR A 67 9.09 -60.78 -3.95
CA THR A 67 7.99 -60.23 -4.77
C THR A 67 6.69 -60.13 -3.96
N LEU A 68 6.31 -61.17 -3.21
CA LEU A 68 5.08 -61.13 -2.38
C LEU A 68 5.15 -60.09 -1.26
N LEU A 69 6.30 -59.96 -0.60
CA LEU A 69 6.54 -58.93 0.41
C LEU A 69 6.47 -57.53 -0.20
N HIS A 70 7.09 -57.35 -1.37
CA HIS A 70 7.08 -56.08 -2.09
C HIS A 70 5.66 -55.63 -2.48
N GLU A 71 4.78 -56.57 -2.85
CA GLU A 71 3.38 -56.29 -3.14
C GLU A 71 2.47 -56.25 -1.90
N SER A 72 2.97 -56.57 -0.70
CA SER A 72 2.15 -56.65 0.52
C SER A 72 2.42 -55.50 1.50
N LEU A 73 1.42 -55.22 2.36
CA LEU A 73 1.61 -54.28 3.47
C LEU A 73 2.37 -54.96 4.61
N THR A 74 3.58 -54.47 4.89
CA THR A 74 4.43 -54.99 5.96
C THR A 74 4.25 -54.17 7.24
N PRO A 75 3.96 -54.77 8.41
CA PRO A 75 3.83 -54.04 9.66
C PRO A 75 5.19 -53.49 10.11
N ARG A 76 5.16 -52.30 10.74
CA ARG A 76 6.31 -51.64 11.36
C ARG A 76 6.02 -51.35 12.84
N SER A 77 7.02 -50.84 13.55
CA SER A 77 6.85 -50.39 14.94
C SER A 77 5.73 -49.35 15.08
N ARG A 78 5.14 -49.23 16.28
CA ARG A 78 4.10 -48.23 16.60
C ARG A 78 2.84 -48.32 15.73
N GLY A 79 2.58 -49.48 15.12
CA GLY A 79 1.35 -49.74 14.35
C GLY A 79 1.32 -49.10 12.96
N GLN A 80 2.47 -48.67 12.44
CA GLN A 80 2.63 -48.22 11.06
C GLN A 80 2.76 -49.41 10.10
N PHE A 81 2.62 -49.13 8.81
CA PHE A 81 2.85 -50.08 7.73
C PHE A 81 3.90 -49.53 6.75
N SER A 82 4.49 -50.44 6.00
CA SER A 82 5.42 -50.15 4.91
C SER A 82 4.87 -50.77 3.63
N PHE A 83 4.86 -50.01 2.54
CA PHE A 83 4.49 -50.50 1.22
C PHE A 83 5.42 -49.91 0.17
N ARG A 84 6.12 -50.78 -0.58
CA ARG A 84 7.08 -50.37 -1.63
C ARG A 84 8.07 -49.27 -1.17
N GLY A 85 8.53 -49.37 0.07
CA GLY A 85 9.47 -48.42 0.70
C GLY A 85 8.82 -47.19 1.35
N HIS A 86 7.52 -46.95 1.15
CA HIS A 86 6.80 -45.82 1.76
C HIS A 86 6.22 -46.20 3.13
N ILE A 87 6.37 -45.29 4.10
CA ILE A 87 5.79 -45.42 5.44
C ILE A 87 4.34 -44.92 5.41
N LEU A 88 3.45 -45.73 5.97
CA LEU A 88 2.02 -45.50 6.00
C LEU A 88 1.52 -45.54 7.44
N ASP A 89 0.80 -44.51 7.86
CA ASP A 89 0.22 -44.46 9.19
C ASP A 89 -0.97 -45.42 9.30
N ARG A 90 -1.24 -45.94 10.50
CA ARG A 90 -2.34 -46.89 10.74
C ARG A 90 -3.69 -46.44 10.16
N ARG A 91 -3.94 -45.12 10.18
CA ARG A 91 -5.20 -44.51 9.73
C ARG A 91 -5.33 -44.46 8.20
N THR A 92 -4.23 -44.56 7.46
CA THR A 92 -4.23 -44.56 6.00
C THR A 92 -4.47 -45.95 5.42
N VAL A 93 -4.49 -46.98 6.26
CA VAL A 93 -4.66 -48.37 5.84
C VAL A 93 -6.00 -48.93 6.34
N ASN A 94 -6.89 -49.24 5.40
CA ASN A 94 -8.09 -50.02 5.62
C ASN A 94 -7.76 -51.53 5.63
N ARG A 95 -8.03 -52.17 6.76
CA ARG A 95 -7.86 -53.62 6.97
C ARG A 95 -9.15 -54.32 7.42
N ARG A 96 -10.31 -53.67 7.22
CA ARG A 96 -11.60 -54.12 7.76
C ARG A 96 -12.52 -54.61 6.65
N ASP A 97 -12.67 -53.82 5.60
CA ASP A 97 -13.58 -54.05 4.49
C ASP A 97 -12.81 -54.30 3.18
N VAL A 98 -13.44 -55.06 2.28
CA VAL A 98 -12.89 -55.34 0.96
C VAL A 98 -13.27 -54.19 0.03
N LYS A 99 -12.29 -53.34 -0.27
CA LYS A 99 -12.42 -52.24 -1.21
C LYS A 99 -11.92 -52.66 -2.60
N LEU A 100 -12.64 -52.28 -3.65
CA LEU A 100 -12.32 -52.66 -5.04
C LEU A 100 -12.83 -51.67 -6.07
N CYS A 101 -12.27 -51.75 -7.29
CA CYS A 101 -12.88 -51.13 -8.47
C CYS A 101 -13.80 -52.15 -9.15
N PRO A 102 -15.09 -51.84 -9.37
CA PRO A 102 -16.02 -52.79 -9.96
C PRO A 102 -15.65 -53.13 -11.42
N ARG A 103 -15.15 -52.16 -12.20
CA ARG A 103 -14.70 -52.38 -13.59
C ARG A 103 -13.42 -53.23 -13.68
N CYS A 104 -12.43 -53.03 -12.80
CA CYS A 104 -11.26 -53.92 -12.75
C CYS A 104 -11.69 -55.38 -12.50
N ILE A 105 -12.65 -55.60 -11.61
CA ILE A 105 -13.11 -56.96 -11.29
C ILE A 105 -13.88 -57.60 -12.43
N MET A 106 -14.66 -56.82 -13.19
CA MET A 106 -15.30 -57.32 -14.42
C MET A 106 -14.26 -57.78 -15.45
N GLU A 107 -13.24 -56.97 -15.74
CA GLU A 107 -12.20 -57.36 -16.69
C GLU A 107 -11.35 -58.54 -16.19
N ASP A 108 -11.04 -58.59 -14.89
CA ASP A 108 -10.33 -59.71 -14.28
C ASP A 108 -11.14 -61.00 -14.40
N HIS A 109 -12.48 -60.90 -14.27
CA HIS A 109 -13.42 -62.00 -14.42
C HIS A 109 -13.56 -62.46 -15.87
N GLU A 110 -13.72 -61.54 -16.82
CA GLU A 110 -13.82 -61.86 -18.25
C GLU A 110 -12.58 -62.60 -18.76
N ARG A 111 -11.39 -62.26 -18.24
CA ARG A 111 -10.14 -62.88 -18.67
C ARG A 111 -9.90 -64.29 -18.11
N SER A 112 -10.35 -64.58 -16.88
CA SER A 112 -9.91 -65.79 -16.17
C SER A 112 -10.95 -66.37 -15.20
N GLY A 113 -12.22 -65.98 -15.33
CA GLY A 113 -13.31 -66.47 -14.49
C GLY A 113 -13.20 -66.02 -13.02
N PRO A 114 -13.89 -66.71 -12.08
CA PRO A 114 -13.90 -66.36 -10.66
C PRO A 114 -12.50 -66.32 -10.02
N VAL A 115 -11.65 -67.30 -10.32
CA VAL A 115 -10.27 -67.39 -9.83
C VAL A 115 -9.37 -66.29 -10.42
N GLY A 116 -9.82 -65.60 -11.48
CA GLY A 116 -9.13 -64.46 -12.08
C GLY A 116 -9.18 -63.18 -11.26
N ARG A 117 -10.22 -63.01 -10.43
CA ARG A 117 -10.50 -61.80 -9.66
C ARG A 117 -9.51 -61.67 -8.51
N TYR A 118 -8.88 -60.51 -8.36
CA TYR A 118 -7.88 -60.30 -7.32
C TYR A 118 -7.93 -58.90 -6.71
N GLY A 119 -7.55 -58.83 -5.44
CA GLY A 119 -7.41 -57.60 -4.69
C GLY A 119 -6.08 -56.94 -5.02
N ARG A 120 -6.10 -55.61 -5.13
CA ARG A 120 -4.89 -54.81 -5.34
C ARG A 120 -4.51 -54.12 -4.03
N THR A 121 -3.25 -54.12 -3.65
CA THR A 121 -2.77 -53.65 -2.34
C THR A 121 -3.10 -52.19 -2.10
N TYR A 122 -3.00 -51.35 -3.12
CA TYR A 122 -3.32 -49.93 -3.00
C TYR A 122 -4.81 -49.66 -2.73
N TRP A 123 -5.72 -50.61 -2.99
CA TRP A 123 -7.13 -50.48 -2.57
C TRP A 123 -7.31 -50.55 -1.05
N GLN A 124 -6.32 -51.09 -0.32
CA GLN A 124 -6.31 -51.05 1.14
C GLN A 124 -5.93 -49.66 1.67
N LEU A 125 -5.54 -48.71 0.82
CA LEU A 125 -5.24 -47.35 1.26
C LEU A 125 -6.51 -46.49 1.23
N THR A 126 -6.81 -45.81 2.33
CA THR A 126 -8.05 -45.02 2.47
C THR A 126 -8.11 -43.85 1.47
N GLN A 127 -6.95 -43.42 0.98
CA GLN A 127 -6.76 -42.32 0.03
C GLN A 127 -7.25 -42.65 -1.38
N PHE A 128 -7.25 -43.93 -1.78
CA PHE A 128 -7.74 -44.31 -3.10
C PHE A 128 -9.26 -44.34 -3.06
N ARG A 129 -9.92 -43.34 -3.64
CA ARG A 129 -11.40 -43.25 -3.70
C ARG A 129 -11.91 -43.43 -5.11
N THR A 130 -11.11 -43.03 -6.10
CA THR A 130 -11.35 -43.25 -7.52
C THR A 130 -10.32 -44.22 -8.09
N CYS A 131 -10.75 -45.12 -8.98
CA CYS A 131 -9.84 -46.01 -9.69
C CYS A 131 -9.00 -45.21 -10.70
N PRO A 132 -7.67 -45.21 -10.62
CA PRO A 132 -6.82 -44.46 -11.56
C PRO A 132 -6.81 -45.05 -12.97
N ARG A 133 -7.34 -46.27 -13.16
CA ARG A 133 -7.41 -46.96 -14.45
C ARG A 133 -8.74 -46.74 -15.17
N HIS A 134 -9.83 -46.71 -14.42
CA HIS A 134 -11.19 -46.66 -14.98
C HIS A 134 -11.94 -45.36 -14.66
N ALA A 135 -11.33 -44.48 -13.88
CA ALA A 135 -11.93 -43.23 -13.41
C ALA A 135 -13.26 -43.41 -12.66
N VAL A 136 -13.53 -44.57 -12.06
CA VAL A 136 -14.79 -44.83 -11.33
C VAL A 136 -14.58 -44.93 -9.82
N PRO A 137 -15.61 -44.63 -8.99
CA PRO A 137 -15.53 -44.82 -7.54
C PRO A 137 -15.14 -46.24 -7.15
N LEU A 138 -14.23 -46.36 -6.19
CA LEU A 138 -14.00 -47.62 -5.50
C LEU A 138 -15.13 -47.86 -4.51
N ILE A 139 -15.59 -49.11 -4.43
CA ILE A 139 -16.64 -49.52 -3.50
C ILE A 139 -16.07 -50.42 -2.41
N SER A 140 -16.61 -50.29 -1.20
CA SER A 140 -16.40 -51.25 -0.11
C SER A 140 -17.56 -52.24 -0.10
N LEU A 141 -17.25 -53.53 -0.17
CA LEU A 141 -18.23 -54.59 0.01
C LEU A 141 -18.59 -54.76 1.49
N PRO A 142 -19.79 -55.30 1.80
CA PRO A 142 -20.24 -55.50 3.18
C PRO A 142 -19.20 -56.24 4.02
N GLN A 143 -18.97 -55.75 5.25
CA GLN A 143 -18.06 -56.40 6.18
C GLN A 143 -18.55 -57.80 6.50
N THR A 144 -17.63 -58.77 6.53
CA THR A 144 -17.98 -60.12 6.96
C THR A 144 -17.90 -60.20 8.48
N PRO A 145 -18.94 -60.65 9.19
CA PRO A 145 -19.00 -60.60 10.65
C PRO A 145 -17.98 -61.52 11.35
N ALA A 146 -17.52 -62.59 10.69
CA ALA A 146 -16.56 -63.53 11.29
C ALA A 146 -15.11 -63.22 10.91
N SER A 147 -14.21 -63.29 11.89
CA SER A 147 -12.80 -62.91 11.78
C SER A 147 -12.01 -63.71 10.74
N GLN A 148 -12.44 -64.94 10.42
CA GLN A 148 -11.84 -65.83 9.43
C GLN A 148 -12.00 -65.36 7.97
N TYR A 149 -12.95 -64.46 7.69
CA TYR A 149 -13.20 -63.91 6.35
C TYR A 149 -12.65 -62.49 6.16
N VAL A 150 -12.00 -61.93 7.18
CA VAL A 150 -11.47 -60.57 7.09
C VAL A 150 -10.35 -60.54 6.06
N LEU A 151 -10.48 -59.68 5.05
CA LEU A 151 -9.58 -59.60 3.88
C LEU A 151 -9.57 -60.85 2.98
N ASP A 152 -10.56 -61.75 3.12
CA ASP A 152 -10.77 -62.88 2.19
C ASP A 152 -11.39 -62.38 0.87
N PHE A 153 -10.55 -61.74 0.06
CA PHE A 153 -10.97 -60.96 -1.11
C PHE A 153 -11.83 -61.76 -2.08
N ALA A 154 -11.34 -62.91 -2.55
CA ALA A 154 -12.01 -63.72 -3.55
C ALA A 154 -13.38 -64.19 -3.05
N ARG A 155 -13.48 -64.68 -1.82
CA ARG A 155 -14.75 -65.15 -1.24
C ARG A 155 -15.75 -64.02 -1.06
N VAL A 156 -15.31 -62.87 -0.58
CA VAL A 156 -16.19 -61.70 -0.37
C VAL A 156 -16.70 -61.17 -1.71
N VAL A 157 -15.83 -61.11 -2.73
CA VAL A 157 -16.23 -60.72 -4.09
C VAL A 157 -17.21 -61.71 -4.69
N GLU A 158 -16.96 -63.01 -4.57
CA GLU A 158 -17.85 -64.06 -5.08
C GLU A 158 -19.27 -63.93 -4.53
N ARG A 159 -19.40 -63.80 -3.20
CA ARG A 159 -20.71 -63.63 -2.53
C ARG A 159 -21.47 -62.37 -2.97
N ASN A 160 -20.74 -61.35 -3.42
CA ASN A 160 -21.32 -60.05 -3.77
C ASN A 160 -21.20 -59.74 -5.27
N PHE A 161 -20.89 -60.73 -6.11
CA PHE A 161 -20.49 -60.49 -7.50
C PHE A 161 -21.60 -59.83 -8.32
N ALA A 162 -22.86 -60.23 -8.11
CA ALA A 162 -24.02 -59.59 -8.75
C ALA A 162 -24.14 -58.08 -8.40
N THR A 163 -23.74 -57.70 -7.19
CA THR A 163 -23.67 -56.29 -6.79
C THR A 163 -22.50 -55.57 -7.43
N VAL A 164 -21.33 -56.22 -7.51
CA VAL A 164 -20.16 -55.66 -8.21
C VAL A 164 -20.50 -55.38 -9.68
N GLN A 165 -21.17 -56.32 -10.36
CA GLN A 165 -21.60 -56.16 -11.75
C GLN A 165 -22.56 -54.97 -11.92
N ARG A 166 -23.64 -54.93 -11.14
CA ARG A 166 -24.62 -53.83 -11.19
C ARG A 166 -23.98 -52.46 -10.96
N VAL A 167 -23.03 -52.38 -10.02
CA VAL A 167 -22.31 -51.13 -9.75
C VAL A 167 -21.33 -50.81 -10.88
N ALA A 168 -20.68 -51.81 -11.51
CA ALA A 168 -19.80 -51.58 -12.65
C ALA A 168 -20.56 -50.92 -13.81
N ASP A 169 -21.78 -51.39 -14.08
CA ASP A 169 -22.65 -50.89 -15.16
C ASP A 169 -23.13 -49.46 -14.88
N ALA A 170 -23.48 -49.16 -13.61
CA ALA A 170 -23.97 -47.84 -13.19
C ALA A 170 -22.85 -46.83 -12.87
N ALA A 171 -21.58 -47.25 -12.86
CA ALA A 171 -20.48 -46.41 -12.42
C ALA A 171 -20.19 -45.25 -13.38
N THR A 172 -20.21 -44.04 -12.83
CA THR A 172 -19.86 -42.80 -13.54
C THR A 172 -18.40 -42.43 -13.37
N SER A 173 -17.85 -41.76 -14.39
CA SER A 173 -16.48 -41.25 -14.36
C SER A 173 -16.33 -40.11 -13.35
N ARG A 174 -15.17 -40.05 -12.68
CA ARG A 174 -14.75 -39.04 -11.71
C ARG A 174 -13.28 -38.68 -11.93
N PRO A 175 -12.88 -37.44 -11.61
CA PRO A 175 -11.48 -37.06 -11.53
C PRO A 175 -10.67 -38.00 -10.62
N HIS A 176 -9.42 -38.27 -11.01
CA HIS A 176 -8.53 -39.21 -10.35
C HIS A 176 -7.05 -38.78 -10.44
N GLY A 177 -6.78 -37.48 -10.58
CA GLY A 177 -5.42 -36.96 -10.71
C GLY A 177 -4.59 -37.30 -9.48
N PHE A 178 -5.14 -37.12 -8.29
CA PHE A 178 -4.51 -37.48 -7.03
C PHE A 178 -4.22 -38.97 -6.93
N GLU A 179 -5.18 -39.86 -7.21
CA GLU A 179 -4.95 -41.31 -7.15
C GLU A 179 -3.94 -41.79 -8.20
N SER A 180 -3.91 -41.15 -9.37
CA SER A 180 -2.94 -41.47 -10.42
C SER A 180 -1.53 -41.09 -9.99
N TRP A 181 -1.37 -39.88 -9.43
CA TRP A 181 -0.11 -39.45 -8.85
C TRP A 181 0.30 -40.36 -7.69
N LEU A 182 -0.62 -40.69 -6.78
CA LEU A 182 -0.34 -41.55 -5.64
C LEU A 182 0.12 -42.95 -6.09
N LEU A 183 -0.57 -43.56 -7.06
CA LEU A 183 -0.16 -44.85 -7.62
C LEU A 183 1.21 -44.75 -8.33
N HIS A 184 1.45 -43.65 -9.04
CA HIS A 184 2.76 -43.40 -9.67
C HIS A 184 3.87 -43.29 -8.62
N ARG A 185 3.66 -42.55 -7.52
CA ARG A 185 4.61 -42.42 -6.41
C ARG A 185 4.93 -43.71 -5.70
N LEU A 186 3.92 -44.56 -5.53
CA LEU A 186 4.10 -45.88 -4.92
C LEU A 186 4.89 -46.83 -5.83
N THR A 187 4.89 -46.60 -7.15
CA THR A 187 5.53 -47.48 -8.14
C THR A 187 6.89 -46.99 -8.63
N ARG A 188 7.08 -45.68 -8.71
CA ARG A 188 8.29 -45.00 -9.19
C ARG A 188 8.70 -43.97 -8.15
N GLN A 189 9.92 -44.08 -7.64
CA GLN A 189 10.32 -43.45 -6.38
C GLN A 189 10.32 -41.91 -6.39
N SER A 190 10.40 -41.23 -7.55
CA SER A 190 10.24 -39.78 -7.60
C SER A 190 10.23 -39.24 -9.04
N SER A 191 9.42 -38.21 -9.30
CA SER A 191 9.64 -37.21 -10.35
C SER A 191 10.47 -36.04 -9.78
N PRO A 192 11.01 -35.12 -10.62
CA PRO A 192 11.74 -33.94 -10.13
C PRO A 192 10.84 -32.87 -9.46
N HIS A 193 9.52 -33.05 -9.50
CA HIS A 193 8.53 -32.11 -8.96
C HIS A 193 8.68 -31.93 -7.44
N TRP A 194 8.31 -30.77 -6.90
CA TRP A 194 8.53 -30.48 -5.48
C TRP A 194 7.65 -31.33 -4.54
N LEU A 195 6.42 -31.70 -4.96
CA LEU A 195 5.55 -32.63 -4.20
C LEU A 195 6.26 -33.95 -3.94
N ASP A 196 7.08 -34.36 -4.89
CA ASP A 196 7.76 -35.64 -4.87
C ASP A 196 8.95 -35.66 -3.90
N ARG A 197 9.36 -34.50 -3.39
CA ARG A 197 10.33 -34.37 -2.29
C ARG A 197 9.67 -34.51 -0.92
N GLN A 198 8.34 -34.62 -0.86
CA GLN A 198 7.59 -34.78 0.39
C GLN A 198 7.16 -36.23 0.57
N GLU A 199 6.98 -36.64 1.84
CA GLU A 199 6.41 -37.95 2.13
C GLU A 199 4.96 -38.06 1.62
N VAL A 200 4.63 -39.21 1.04
CA VAL A 200 3.31 -39.50 0.48
C VAL A 200 2.19 -39.27 1.50
N SER A 201 2.42 -39.65 2.77
CA SER A 201 1.44 -39.45 3.85
C SER A 201 1.16 -37.98 4.13
N VAL A 202 2.15 -37.10 3.97
CA VAL A 202 2.02 -35.65 4.21
C VAL A 202 1.14 -35.03 3.14
N ILE A 203 1.44 -35.30 1.86
CA ILE A 203 0.65 -34.78 0.73
C ILE A 203 -0.78 -35.30 0.80
N ALA A 204 -0.98 -36.59 1.07
CA ALA A 204 -2.31 -37.16 1.21
C ALA A 204 -3.14 -36.47 2.31
N GLN A 205 -2.56 -36.23 3.49
CA GLN A 205 -3.24 -35.57 4.60
C GLN A 205 -3.51 -34.09 4.31
N ILE A 206 -2.57 -33.39 3.65
CA ILE A 206 -2.75 -32.00 3.24
C ILE A 206 -3.89 -31.88 2.24
N CYS A 207 -3.85 -32.64 1.13
CA CYS A 207 -4.88 -32.56 0.10
C CYS A 207 -6.27 -32.85 0.68
N GLU A 208 -6.39 -33.86 1.53
CA GLU A 208 -7.67 -34.19 2.17
C GLU A 208 -8.17 -33.08 3.11
N ARG A 209 -7.31 -32.52 3.96
CA ARG A 209 -7.71 -31.55 4.99
C ARG A 209 -7.87 -30.14 4.45
N ALA A 210 -6.93 -29.68 3.65
CA ALA A 210 -6.99 -28.39 2.99
C ALA A 210 -8.11 -28.38 1.96
N GLY A 211 -8.30 -29.48 1.22
CA GLY A 211 -9.44 -29.65 0.32
C GLY A 211 -10.79 -29.62 1.04
N ALA A 212 -10.90 -30.25 2.22
CA ALA A 212 -12.13 -30.17 3.02
C ALA A 212 -12.46 -28.73 3.43
N VAL A 213 -11.44 -27.95 3.82
CA VAL A 213 -11.61 -26.53 4.15
C VAL A 213 -11.97 -25.71 2.91
N LEU A 214 -11.27 -25.91 1.79
CA LEU A 214 -11.47 -25.20 0.54
C LEU A 214 -12.88 -25.42 -0.04
N CYS A 215 -13.35 -26.66 -0.10
CA CYS A 215 -14.61 -27.00 -0.76
C CYS A 215 -15.82 -26.94 0.17
N PHE A 216 -15.64 -27.14 1.47
CA PHE A 216 -16.75 -27.30 2.44
C PHE A 216 -16.64 -26.40 3.68
N GLY A 217 -15.66 -25.49 3.72
CA GLY A 217 -15.52 -24.47 4.76
C GLY A 217 -14.64 -24.86 5.94
N ALA A 218 -14.10 -23.85 6.62
CA ALA A 218 -13.08 -23.97 7.68
C ALA A 218 -13.48 -24.82 8.89
N THR A 219 -14.78 -24.93 9.20
CA THR A 219 -15.29 -25.72 10.34
C THR A 219 -15.58 -27.18 9.99
N THR A 220 -15.41 -27.56 8.72
CA THR A 220 -15.65 -28.93 8.24
C THR A 220 -14.43 -29.81 8.49
N ALA A 221 -14.67 -30.98 9.07
CA ALA A 221 -13.63 -31.97 9.33
C ALA A 221 -13.78 -33.13 8.34
N PRO A 222 -12.68 -33.70 7.78
CA PRO A 222 -12.76 -34.77 6.79
C PRO A 222 -13.67 -35.95 7.19
N ARG A 223 -13.64 -36.34 8.48
CA ARG A 223 -14.49 -37.42 9.02
C ARG A 223 -16.01 -37.21 8.92
N ARG A 224 -16.47 -35.99 8.62
CA ARG A 224 -17.90 -35.66 8.44
C ARG A 224 -18.34 -35.68 6.99
N LEU A 225 -17.40 -35.82 6.06
CA LEU A 225 -17.66 -35.84 4.62
C LEU A 225 -17.91 -37.27 4.15
N SER A 226 -18.75 -37.42 3.13
CA SER A 226 -18.89 -38.69 2.41
C SER A 226 -17.60 -39.03 1.63
N GLU A 227 -17.42 -40.29 1.23
CA GLU A 227 -16.29 -40.69 0.37
C GLU A 227 -16.25 -39.88 -0.94
N GLU A 228 -17.41 -39.54 -1.50
CA GLU A 228 -17.50 -38.69 -2.69
C GLU A 228 -17.04 -37.26 -2.42
N GLN A 229 -17.53 -36.65 -1.34
CA GLN A 229 -17.10 -35.31 -0.95
C GLN A 229 -15.59 -35.26 -0.65
N LEU A 230 -15.05 -36.29 -0.01
CA LEU A 230 -13.61 -36.40 0.25
C LEU A 230 -12.80 -36.57 -1.04
N ALA A 231 -13.28 -37.34 -2.01
CA ALA A 231 -12.63 -37.47 -3.30
C ALA A 231 -12.56 -36.11 -4.01
N THR A 232 -13.68 -35.39 -4.09
CA THR A 232 -13.75 -34.04 -4.68
C THR A 232 -12.84 -33.05 -3.98
N ALA A 233 -12.87 -33.00 -2.64
CA ALA A 233 -11.98 -32.12 -1.86
C ALA A 233 -10.51 -32.43 -2.09
N THR A 234 -10.13 -33.71 -2.01
CA THR A 234 -8.73 -34.14 -2.15
C THR A 234 -8.21 -33.82 -3.54
N GLU A 235 -9.00 -34.09 -4.58
CA GLU A 235 -8.64 -33.76 -5.96
C GLU A 235 -8.49 -32.24 -6.15
N ALA A 236 -9.43 -31.44 -5.65
CA ALA A 236 -9.38 -29.98 -5.79
C ALA A 236 -8.09 -29.40 -5.19
N ALA A 237 -7.72 -29.81 -3.97
CA ALA A 237 -6.47 -29.38 -3.36
C ALA A 237 -5.24 -29.92 -4.10
N PHE A 238 -5.27 -31.17 -4.56
CA PHE A 238 -4.15 -31.76 -5.31
C PHE A 238 -3.89 -31.04 -6.62
N GLN A 239 -4.94 -30.72 -7.40
CA GLN A 239 -4.81 -30.01 -8.67
C GLN A 239 -4.16 -28.63 -8.51
N LYS A 240 -4.38 -27.96 -7.37
CA LYS A 240 -3.74 -26.67 -7.07
C LYS A 240 -2.27 -26.82 -6.71
N LEU A 241 -1.91 -27.87 -5.99
CA LEU A 241 -0.52 -28.12 -5.62
C LEU A 241 0.32 -28.61 -6.80
N ILE A 242 -0.25 -29.42 -7.69
CA ILE A 242 0.48 -29.99 -8.84
C ILE A 242 0.69 -28.97 -9.98
N SER A 243 -0.09 -27.89 -10.02
CA SER A 243 -0.03 -26.88 -11.08
C SER A 243 1.04 -25.81 -10.88
N THR A 244 1.84 -25.89 -9.82
CA THR A 244 2.78 -24.83 -9.40
C THR A 244 4.03 -25.44 -8.75
N ASP A 245 5.15 -24.72 -8.82
CA ASP A 245 6.38 -25.02 -8.09
C ASP A 245 6.50 -24.24 -6.76
N ASP A 246 5.53 -23.38 -6.43
CA ASP A 246 5.54 -22.48 -5.26
C ASP A 246 5.18 -23.17 -3.92
N GLY A 247 5.21 -24.50 -3.89
CA GLY A 247 4.88 -25.27 -2.70
C GLY A 247 3.39 -25.16 -2.33
N PHE A 248 3.13 -24.98 -1.03
CA PHE A 248 1.76 -24.96 -0.49
C PHE A 248 1.07 -23.59 -0.61
N THR A 249 1.80 -22.54 -0.99
CA THR A 249 1.34 -21.14 -0.98
C THR A 249 0.07 -20.92 -1.80
N PRO A 250 -0.08 -21.43 -3.05
CA PRO A 250 -1.28 -21.16 -3.85
C PRO A 250 -2.56 -21.76 -3.25
N LEU A 251 -2.46 -22.94 -2.63
CA LEU A 251 -3.58 -23.56 -1.91
C LEU A 251 -3.96 -22.77 -0.66
N LEU A 252 -2.98 -22.27 0.09
CA LEU A 252 -3.21 -21.42 1.26
C LEU A 252 -3.87 -20.09 0.87
N GLN A 253 -3.42 -19.49 -0.22
CA GLN A 253 -4.00 -18.26 -0.77
C GLN A 253 -5.48 -18.45 -1.13
N GLU A 254 -5.81 -19.53 -1.84
CA GLU A 254 -7.19 -19.78 -2.25
C GLU A 254 -8.11 -20.06 -1.05
N ILE A 255 -7.62 -20.77 -0.04
CA ILE A 255 -8.36 -20.94 1.23
C ILE A 255 -8.55 -19.59 1.95
N TRP A 256 -7.52 -18.74 1.94
CA TRP A 256 -7.55 -17.43 2.57
C TRP A 256 -8.59 -16.53 1.90
N ASP A 257 -8.58 -16.47 0.57
CA ASP A 257 -9.50 -15.65 -0.23
C ASP A 257 -10.94 -16.15 -0.19
N ALA A 258 -11.14 -17.47 -0.06
CA ALA A 258 -12.46 -18.06 0.11
C ALA A 258 -13.06 -17.84 1.50
N CYS A 259 -12.31 -17.26 2.47
CA CYS A 259 -12.80 -17.06 3.83
C CYS A 259 -13.91 -16.00 3.86
N PRO A 260 -15.16 -16.35 4.24
CA PRO A 260 -16.27 -15.41 4.25
C PRO A 260 -16.28 -14.47 5.48
N SER A 261 -15.28 -14.57 6.35
CA SER A 261 -15.25 -13.85 7.63
C SER A 261 -15.02 -12.35 7.42
N THR A 262 -15.89 -11.54 8.02
CA THR A 262 -15.71 -10.07 8.11
C THR A 262 -14.58 -9.66 9.06
N ARG A 263 -14.10 -10.59 9.90
CA ARG A 263 -12.89 -10.45 10.71
C ARG A 263 -11.82 -11.37 10.11
N PRO A 264 -10.98 -10.87 9.18
CA PRO A 264 -9.97 -11.69 8.53
C PRO A 264 -8.94 -12.19 9.55
N GLY A 265 -8.45 -13.41 9.33
CA GLY A 265 -7.37 -13.98 10.12
C GLY A 265 -7.16 -15.47 9.87
N TYR A 266 -6.02 -15.99 10.32
CA TYR A 266 -5.63 -17.37 10.06
C TYR A 266 -6.57 -18.40 10.70
N TYR A 267 -7.13 -18.12 11.88
CA TYR A 267 -8.01 -19.07 12.57
C TYR A 267 -9.37 -19.23 11.85
N PRO A 268 -10.09 -18.13 11.50
CA PRO A 268 -11.31 -18.23 10.68
C PRO A 268 -11.09 -18.80 9.27
N ALA A 269 -9.95 -18.51 8.63
CA ALA A 269 -9.65 -19.00 7.28
C ALA A 269 -9.30 -20.49 7.27
N LEU A 270 -8.36 -20.92 8.11
CA LEU A 270 -7.83 -22.28 8.09
C LEU A 270 -8.63 -23.25 8.98
N GLY A 271 -9.24 -22.78 10.07
CA GLY A 271 -10.11 -23.58 10.95
C GLY A 271 -9.56 -24.96 11.33
N ASN A 272 -10.21 -26.03 10.89
CA ASN A 272 -9.79 -27.40 11.18
C ASN A 272 -8.43 -27.77 10.57
N LEU A 273 -8.01 -27.13 9.48
CA LEU A 273 -6.66 -27.30 8.94
C LEU A 273 -5.63 -26.78 9.94
N TRP A 274 -5.86 -25.59 10.51
CA TRP A 274 -5.01 -25.03 11.56
C TRP A 274 -4.93 -25.95 12.80
N ILE A 275 -6.07 -26.43 13.29
CA ILE A 275 -6.12 -27.33 14.45
C ILE A 275 -5.29 -28.61 14.21
N TRP A 276 -5.29 -29.12 12.98
CA TRP A 276 -4.50 -30.28 12.63
C TRP A 276 -3.01 -29.96 12.48
N LEU A 277 -2.65 -28.87 11.81
CA LEU A 277 -1.26 -28.41 11.68
C LEU A 277 -0.64 -28.17 13.06
N ASP A 278 -1.39 -27.57 13.99
CA ASP A 278 -0.91 -27.37 15.35
C ASP A 278 -0.63 -28.71 16.06
N LYS A 279 -1.44 -29.75 15.81
CA LYS A 279 -1.17 -31.10 16.36
C LYS A 279 -0.02 -31.82 15.66
N ALA A 280 0.30 -31.46 14.43
CA ALA A 280 1.39 -32.05 13.65
C ALA A 280 2.77 -31.48 14.06
N LYS A 281 2.82 -30.43 14.89
CA LYS A 281 4.08 -29.89 15.44
C LYS A 281 4.91 -31.00 16.09
N GLY A 282 6.19 -31.06 15.73
CA GLY A 282 7.17 -32.02 16.27
C GLY A 282 7.34 -33.29 15.43
N ASP A 283 6.51 -33.52 14.41
CA ASP A 283 6.77 -34.57 13.41
C ASP A 283 7.57 -33.96 12.23
N PRO A 284 8.85 -34.34 12.03
CA PRO A 284 9.73 -33.75 11.01
C PRO A 284 9.16 -33.85 9.59
N ARG A 285 8.31 -34.84 9.32
CA ARG A 285 7.66 -35.02 8.01
C ARG A 285 6.83 -33.81 7.60
N TYR A 286 6.27 -33.09 8.56
CA TYR A 286 5.40 -31.94 8.34
C TYR A 286 6.15 -30.61 8.43
N GLU A 287 7.47 -30.60 8.66
CA GLU A 287 8.23 -29.38 8.91
C GLU A 287 8.08 -28.35 7.78
N ARG A 288 8.19 -28.78 6.51
CA ARG A 288 8.03 -27.89 5.36
C ARG A 288 6.64 -27.26 5.31
N VAL A 289 5.58 -28.05 5.49
CA VAL A 289 4.22 -27.49 5.41
C VAL A 289 3.86 -26.59 6.59
N LEU A 290 4.40 -26.89 7.77
CA LEU A 290 4.28 -26.02 8.95
C LEU A 290 5.03 -24.70 8.73
N HIS A 291 6.23 -24.76 8.15
CA HIS A 291 7.01 -23.59 7.77
C HIS A 291 6.27 -22.73 6.74
N ASP A 292 5.87 -23.31 5.61
CA ASP A 292 5.24 -22.59 4.50
C ASP A 292 3.89 -21.97 4.95
N THR A 293 3.13 -22.68 5.80
CA THR A 293 1.89 -22.13 6.37
C THR A 293 2.15 -20.97 7.34
N ALA A 294 3.16 -21.09 8.21
CA ALA A 294 3.50 -20.00 9.14
C ALA A 294 4.03 -18.77 8.39
N ASP A 295 4.90 -18.97 7.39
CA ASP A 295 5.47 -17.91 6.57
C ASP A 295 4.39 -17.18 5.76
N PHE A 296 3.44 -17.94 5.21
CA PHE A 296 2.24 -17.40 4.58
C PHE A 296 1.45 -16.51 5.56
N ILE A 297 1.14 -17.01 6.76
CA ILE A 297 0.38 -16.24 7.77
C ILE A 297 1.14 -14.96 8.17
N PHE A 298 2.45 -15.03 8.38
CA PHE A 298 3.25 -13.85 8.72
C PHE A 298 3.22 -12.77 7.63
N SER A 299 3.03 -13.18 6.37
CA SER A 299 3.00 -12.29 5.21
C SER A 299 1.59 -11.81 4.82
N HIS A 300 0.54 -12.35 5.44
CA HIS A 300 -0.86 -12.00 5.14
C HIS A 300 -1.64 -11.47 6.35
N GLN A 301 -1.05 -11.55 7.55
CA GLN A 301 -1.66 -11.05 8.77
C GLN A 301 -0.66 -10.31 9.67
N ALA A 302 -1.13 -9.28 10.35
CA ALA A 302 -0.36 -8.48 11.29
C ALA A 302 -0.03 -9.25 12.58
N ILE A 303 1.00 -10.11 12.51
CA ILE A 303 1.48 -10.91 13.64
C ILE A 303 2.61 -10.15 14.38
N PRO A 304 2.50 -9.92 15.71
CA PRO A 304 3.56 -9.29 16.49
C PRO A 304 4.87 -10.08 16.46
N SER A 305 6.00 -9.36 16.47
CA SER A 305 7.32 -9.96 16.66
C SER A 305 7.38 -10.76 17.96
N GLY A 306 8.08 -11.91 17.95
CA GLY A 306 8.18 -12.85 19.06
C GLY A 306 7.03 -13.86 19.15
N THR A 307 5.94 -13.66 18.40
CA THR A 307 4.82 -14.63 18.37
C THR A 307 5.25 -15.93 17.71
N LYS A 308 4.95 -17.07 18.34
CA LYS A 308 5.25 -18.40 17.81
C LYS A 308 4.01 -19.05 17.18
N LEU A 309 4.06 -19.35 15.89
CA LEU A 309 3.00 -20.03 15.13
C LEU A 309 3.56 -21.29 14.46
N LEU A 310 2.88 -22.43 14.61
CA LEU A 310 3.27 -23.73 14.00
C LEU A 310 4.75 -24.14 14.21
N GLY A 311 5.36 -23.70 15.33
CA GLY A 311 6.77 -23.97 15.63
C GLY A 311 7.73 -22.87 15.17
N GLN A 312 7.30 -21.98 14.26
CA GLN A 312 8.08 -20.86 13.74
C GLN A 312 7.87 -19.59 14.57
N ILE A 313 8.90 -18.77 14.72
CA ILE A 313 8.83 -17.49 15.44
C ILE A 313 8.78 -16.36 14.42
N CYS A 314 7.80 -15.47 14.56
CA CYS A 314 7.75 -14.21 13.83
C CYS A 314 8.91 -13.32 14.30
N LYS A 315 10.04 -13.32 13.57
CA LYS A 315 11.21 -12.51 13.93
C LYS A 315 10.90 -11.01 13.87
N GLN A 316 10.21 -10.60 12.81
CA GLN A 316 9.78 -9.24 12.58
C GLN A 316 8.38 -9.23 11.99
N ARG A 317 7.57 -8.23 12.38
CA ARG A 317 6.25 -8.01 11.81
C ARG A 317 6.41 -7.69 10.32
N ARG A 318 5.66 -8.39 9.45
CA ARG A 318 5.69 -8.15 7.99
C ARG A 318 4.43 -7.47 7.46
N CYS A 319 3.36 -7.46 8.26
CA CYS A 319 2.14 -6.74 7.94
C CYS A 319 1.68 -5.84 9.08
N HIS A 320 1.09 -4.70 8.73
CA HIS A 320 0.41 -3.79 9.65
C HIS A 320 -1.11 -3.93 9.53
N SER A 321 -1.75 -4.13 10.68
CA SER A 321 -3.13 -3.70 10.89
C SER A 321 -3.16 -2.20 11.17
N VAL A 322 -4.30 -1.55 10.96
CA VAL A 322 -4.51 -0.12 11.27
C VAL A 322 -4.04 0.23 12.68
N GLN A 323 -4.37 -0.62 13.66
CA GLN A 323 -3.98 -0.42 15.06
C GLN A 323 -2.46 -0.51 15.22
N SER A 324 -1.84 -1.57 14.71
CA SER A 324 -0.39 -1.76 14.86
C SER A 324 0.43 -0.67 14.17
N ALA A 325 -0.04 -0.15 13.03
CA ALA A 325 0.58 0.97 12.33
C ALA A 325 0.45 2.26 13.16
N ALA A 326 -0.75 2.56 13.68
CA ALA A 326 -0.97 3.73 14.51
C ALA A 326 -0.07 3.73 15.77
N GLU A 327 0.04 2.59 16.46
CA GLU A 327 0.89 2.43 17.64
C GLU A 327 2.38 2.60 17.30
N THR A 328 2.85 1.99 16.19
CA THR A 328 4.26 2.03 15.79
C THR A 328 4.73 3.45 15.48
N TYR A 329 3.88 4.30 14.90
CA TYR A 329 4.21 5.67 14.49
C TYR A 329 3.64 6.76 15.42
N GLY A 330 3.03 6.38 16.55
CA GLY A 330 2.40 7.34 17.48
C GLY A 330 1.26 8.16 16.86
N LEU A 331 0.56 7.61 15.88
CA LEU A 331 -0.53 8.27 15.15
C LEU A 331 -1.89 7.99 15.78
N ASN A 332 -2.86 8.86 15.55
CA ASN A 332 -4.25 8.61 15.93
C ASN A 332 -4.85 7.48 15.07
N ILE A 333 -5.50 6.50 15.70
CA ILE A 333 -6.06 5.31 15.03
C ILE A 333 -7.08 5.68 13.95
N SER A 334 -8.07 6.53 14.26
CA SER A 334 -9.11 6.92 13.29
C SER A 334 -8.56 7.68 12.09
N ARG A 335 -7.48 8.46 12.30
CA ARG A 335 -6.80 9.16 11.21
C ARG A 335 -5.97 8.19 10.36
N THR A 336 -5.29 7.25 11.00
CA THR A 336 -4.51 6.20 10.35
C THR A 336 -5.41 5.31 9.49
N ASP A 337 -6.58 4.92 10.00
CA ASP A 337 -7.61 4.18 9.24
C ASP A 337 -7.99 4.89 7.94
N ARG A 338 -8.38 6.18 8.02
CA ARG A 338 -8.78 6.97 6.85
C ARG A 338 -7.65 7.11 5.84
N LEU A 339 -6.44 7.33 6.32
CA LEU A 339 -5.25 7.46 5.49
C LEU A 339 -4.92 6.15 4.78
N LEU A 340 -4.89 5.02 5.50
CA LEU A 340 -4.63 3.72 4.92
C LEU A 340 -5.73 3.33 3.93
N LYS A 341 -7.00 3.67 4.19
CA LYS A 341 -8.11 3.48 3.23
C LYS A 341 -7.97 4.27 1.94
N THR A 342 -7.36 5.45 1.96
CA THR A 342 -7.03 6.18 0.71
C THR A 342 -5.86 5.55 -0.06
N LEU A 343 -5.03 4.76 0.61
CA LEU A 343 -3.85 4.13 0.02
C LEU A 343 -4.14 2.68 -0.41
N VAL A 344 -5.26 2.08 0.04
CA VAL A 344 -5.50 0.62 0.02
C VAL A 344 -7.00 0.31 -0.11
N ARG A 345 -7.33 -0.79 -0.80
CA ARG A 345 -8.68 -1.39 -0.79
C ARG A 345 -9.04 -1.89 0.62
N GLU A 346 -10.28 -1.64 1.05
CA GLU A 346 -10.73 -1.91 2.43
C GLU A 346 -10.49 -3.37 2.88
N GLY A 347 -9.93 -3.55 4.08
CA GLY A 347 -10.01 -4.82 4.83
C GLY A 347 -8.79 -5.76 4.79
N GLN A 348 -7.68 -5.40 4.14
CA GLN A 348 -6.48 -6.24 4.10
C GLN A 348 -5.36 -5.69 5.00
N ASP A 349 -4.66 -6.59 5.70
CA ASP A 349 -3.43 -6.25 6.42
C ASP A 349 -2.34 -5.90 5.41
N LEU A 350 -1.54 -4.88 5.72
CA LEU A 350 -0.68 -4.20 4.76
C LEU A 350 0.78 -4.58 4.92
N ALA A 351 1.45 -4.96 3.83
CA ALA A 351 2.89 -5.20 3.85
C ALA A 351 3.63 -3.98 4.44
N VAL A 352 4.48 -4.24 5.44
CA VAL A 352 5.25 -3.23 6.18
C VAL A 352 6.09 -2.38 5.24
N ASP A 353 6.82 -3.02 4.31
CA ASP A 353 7.71 -2.34 3.36
C ASP A 353 6.98 -1.32 2.45
N ALA A 354 5.69 -1.55 2.17
CA ALA A 354 4.89 -0.66 1.35
C ALA A 354 4.38 0.56 2.13
N VAL A 355 4.10 0.39 3.43
CA VAL A 355 3.38 1.39 4.24
C VAL A 355 4.31 2.19 5.16
N ASP A 356 5.39 1.59 5.65
CA ASP A 356 6.34 2.22 6.57
C ASP A 356 6.95 3.52 6.05
N PRO A 357 7.44 3.60 4.79
CA PRO A 357 7.96 4.86 4.26
C PRO A 357 6.92 5.99 4.27
N ILE A 358 5.65 5.63 4.03
CA ILE A 358 4.53 6.57 3.98
C ILE A 358 4.20 7.04 5.39
N LEU A 359 4.01 6.11 6.34
CA LEU A 359 3.66 6.43 7.73
C LEU A 359 4.79 7.19 8.44
N SER A 360 6.04 6.83 8.18
CA SER A 360 7.22 7.55 8.68
C SER A 360 7.18 9.01 8.23
N ARG A 361 6.96 9.27 6.93
CA ARG A 361 6.84 10.64 6.41
C ARG A 361 5.67 11.40 7.02
N ILE A 362 4.54 10.73 7.25
CA ILE A 362 3.34 11.34 7.85
C ILE A 362 3.54 11.67 9.33
N SER A 363 4.26 10.83 10.06
CA SER A 363 4.60 11.07 11.47
C SER A 363 5.42 12.36 11.66
N ALA A 364 6.21 12.74 10.66
CA ALA A 364 6.98 13.98 10.62
C ALA A 364 6.16 15.20 10.14
N CYS A 365 4.88 15.02 9.80
CA CYS A 365 4.03 16.11 9.32
C CYS A 365 3.09 16.65 10.39
N ILE A 366 2.76 17.94 10.29
CA ILE A 366 1.86 18.64 11.21
C ILE A 366 0.65 19.25 10.49
N PRO A 367 -0.51 19.40 11.18
CA PRO A 367 -1.70 20.02 10.59
C PRO A 367 -1.54 21.54 10.36
N ARG A 368 -2.36 22.10 9.45
CA ARG A 368 -2.41 23.55 9.10
C ARG A 368 -2.20 24.50 10.28
N VAL A 369 -2.94 24.35 11.38
CA VAL A 369 -2.87 25.29 12.52
C VAL A 369 -1.50 25.26 13.20
N ARG A 370 -0.93 24.05 13.38
CA ARG A 370 0.42 23.91 13.94
C ARG A 370 1.48 24.38 12.94
N ALA A 371 1.29 24.12 11.65
CA ALA A 371 2.18 24.59 10.58
C ALA A 371 2.25 26.13 10.51
N ALA A 372 1.10 26.80 10.57
CA ALA A 372 1.03 28.27 10.63
C ALA A 372 1.75 28.83 11.86
N LYS A 373 1.52 28.21 13.04
CA LYS A 373 2.22 28.58 14.28
C LYS A 373 3.74 28.35 14.17
N HIS A 374 4.17 27.26 13.54
CA HIS A 374 5.59 26.92 13.35
C HIS A 374 6.33 27.95 12.48
N LEU A 375 5.67 28.45 11.43
CA LEU A 375 6.18 29.56 10.61
C LEU A 375 6.01 30.94 11.28
N GLY A 376 5.25 31.04 12.38
CA GLY A 376 4.96 32.32 13.03
C GLY A 376 4.12 33.25 12.14
N VAL A 377 3.11 32.69 11.46
CA VAL A 377 2.15 33.41 10.62
C VAL A 377 0.71 33.07 11.03
N SER A 378 -0.25 33.93 10.67
CA SER A 378 -1.67 33.61 10.88
C SER A 378 -2.13 32.49 9.92
N PRO A 379 -3.19 31.72 10.27
CA PRO A 379 -3.73 30.69 9.38
C PRO A 379 -4.16 31.22 8.00
N ASP A 380 -4.63 32.48 7.91
CA ASP A 380 -5.03 33.09 6.64
C ASP A 380 -3.83 33.45 5.75
N ILE A 381 -2.71 33.87 6.35
CA ILE A 381 -1.44 34.10 5.64
C ILE A 381 -0.88 32.75 5.18
N PHE A 382 -0.96 31.73 6.02
CA PHE A 382 -0.54 30.39 5.67
C PHE A 382 -1.30 29.84 4.45
N ASP A 383 -2.62 30.04 4.37
CA ASP A 383 -3.41 29.63 3.20
C ASP A 383 -3.07 30.42 1.93
N ARG A 384 -2.57 31.66 2.07
CA ARG A 384 -2.06 32.43 0.94
C ARG A 384 -0.69 31.96 0.48
N LEU A 385 0.22 31.66 1.40
CA LEU A 385 1.51 30.99 1.11
C LEU A 385 1.31 29.62 0.45
N LYS A 386 0.24 28.92 0.81
CA LYS A 386 -0.16 27.68 0.14
C LYS A 386 -0.62 27.94 -1.30
N ARG A 387 -1.48 28.95 -1.50
CA ARG A 387 -1.99 29.31 -2.84
C ARG A 387 -0.90 29.82 -3.78
N GLY A 388 0.09 30.54 -3.25
CA GLY A 388 1.25 31.01 -4.01
C GLY A 388 2.34 29.96 -4.22
N GLY A 389 2.17 28.74 -3.69
CA GLY A 389 3.11 27.62 -3.89
C GLY A 389 4.35 27.64 -2.99
N GLN A 390 4.49 28.62 -2.08
CA GLN A 390 5.61 28.69 -1.13
C GLN A 390 5.54 27.59 -0.06
N VAL A 391 4.33 27.12 0.26
CA VAL A 391 4.10 25.99 1.16
C VAL A 391 3.26 24.93 0.46
N ASN A 392 3.80 23.72 0.33
CA ASN A 392 3.11 22.60 -0.28
C ASN A 392 2.71 21.57 0.76
N ALA A 393 1.47 21.08 0.67
CA ALA A 393 1.02 19.96 1.49
C ALA A 393 1.79 18.70 1.07
N ALA A 394 2.49 18.08 2.03
CA ALA A 394 3.20 16.82 1.82
C ALA A 394 2.23 15.64 1.62
N PHE A 395 1.03 15.76 2.18
CA PHE A 395 -0.06 14.80 2.00
C PHE A 395 -1.39 15.52 1.84
N ARG A 396 -2.16 15.08 0.84
CA ARG A 396 -3.54 15.46 0.58
C ARG A 396 -4.37 14.17 0.59
N GLY A 397 -5.45 14.14 1.34
CA GLY A 397 -6.33 12.98 1.40
C GLY A 397 -7.78 13.39 1.22
N GLU A 398 -8.55 12.56 0.53
CA GLU A 398 -9.99 12.74 0.44
C GLU A 398 -10.57 12.63 1.87
N LYS A 399 -11.12 13.72 2.41
CA LYS A 399 -11.62 13.82 3.79
C LYS A 399 -10.55 13.80 4.91
N VAL A 400 -9.27 13.98 4.59
CA VAL A 400 -8.21 14.17 5.58
C VAL A 400 -7.62 15.58 5.42
N ALA A 401 -7.55 16.34 6.51
CA ALA A 401 -6.94 17.67 6.50
C ALA A 401 -5.46 17.59 6.09
N ASP A 402 -5.05 18.48 5.18
CA ASP A 402 -3.69 18.59 4.67
C ASP A 402 -2.64 18.60 5.78
N LEU A 403 -1.55 17.89 5.51
CA LEU A 403 -0.41 17.74 6.39
C LEU A 403 0.84 18.35 5.72
N TYR A 404 1.66 18.98 6.55
CA TYR A 404 2.85 19.73 6.11
C TYR A 404 4.08 19.17 6.80
N ASP A 405 5.12 18.86 6.03
CA ASP A 405 6.37 18.33 6.53
C ASP A 405 7.11 19.42 7.32
N ILE A 406 7.49 19.11 8.57
CA ILE A 406 8.24 20.04 9.43
C ILE A 406 9.55 20.48 8.76
N LYS A 407 10.24 19.59 8.04
CA LYS A 407 11.53 19.91 7.39
C LYS A 407 11.38 20.95 6.29
N GLU A 408 10.31 20.88 5.49
CA GLU A 408 10.04 21.88 4.45
C GLU A 408 9.67 23.23 5.06
N LEU A 409 8.89 23.22 6.15
CA LEU A 409 8.57 24.44 6.89
C LEU A 409 9.84 25.06 7.51
N ASP A 410 10.74 24.24 8.06
CA ASP A 410 12.03 24.69 8.59
C ASP A 410 12.94 25.26 7.50
N ARG A 411 12.93 24.70 6.29
CA ARG A 411 13.67 25.28 5.15
C ARG A 411 13.14 26.65 4.77
N LEU A 412 11.82 26.82 4.66
CA LEU A 412 11.23 28.12 4.37
C LEU A 412 11.54 29.13 5.48
N ARG A 413 11.39 28.70 6.73
CA ARG A 413 11.73 29.51 7.90
C ARG A 413 13.21 29.92 7.86
N HIS A 414 14.12 28.99 7.60
CA HIS A 414 15.55 29.28 7.50
C HIS A 414 15.86 30.22 6.33
N ALA A 415 15.24 30.03 5.16
CA ALA A 415 15.41 30.93 4.01
C ALA A 415 15.02 32.38 4.35
N VAL A 416 13.98 32.57 5.17
CA VAL A 416 13.51 33.90 5.58
C VAL A 416 14.34 34.51 6.70
N PHE A 417 14.72 33.73 7.71
CA PHE A 417 15.42 34.25 8.90
C PHE A 417 16.95 34.29 8.75
N SER A 418 17.56 33.48 7.89
CA SER A 418 19.04 33.40 7.77
C SER A 418 19.71 34.72 7.37
N ARG A 419 18.98 35.61 6.68
CA ARG A 419 19.46 36.93 6.25
C ARG A 419 19.03 38.07 7.18
N ALA A 420 18.26 37.78 8.22
CA ALA A 420 17.74 38.80 9.12
C ALA A 420 18.82 39.26 10.11
N GLN A 421 19.01 40.57 10.19
CA GLN A 421 19.94 41.20 11.12
C GLN A 421 19.24 41.50 12.45
N ALA A 422 19.92 41.30 13.57
CA ALA A 422 19.35 41.60 14.89
C ALA A 422 19.23 43.12 15.09
N VAL A 423 18.04 43.60 15.46
CA VAL A 423 17.75 45.02 15.64
C VAL A 423 17.00 45.26 16.95
N HIS A 424 17.56 46.09 17.84
CA HIS A 424 16.97 46.41 19.14
C HIS A 424 15.96 47.57 19.12
N LYS A 425 16.02 48.43 18.09
CA LYS A 425 15.12 49.58 17.92
C LYS A 425 14.74 49.73 16.46
N ARG A 426 13.47 50.02 16.17
CA ARG A 426 12.95 50.21 14.80
C ARG A 426 13.90 51.08 13.96
N PRO A 427 14.50 50.56 12.88
CA PRO A 427 15.35 51.33 12.00
C PRO A 427 14.59 52.48 11.34
N PRO A 428 15.25 53.62 11.04
CA PRO A 428 14.65 54.67 10.23
C PRO A 428 14.20 54.10 8.87
N ASN A 429 13.07 54.59 8.38
CA ASN A 429 12.46 54.16 7.12
C ASN A 429 12.12 52.66 6.99
N SER A 430 12.02 51.93 8.10
CA SER A 430 11.58 50.53 8.10
C SER A 430 10.14 50.37 8.57
N SER A 431 9.47 49.32 8.13
CA SER A 431 8.16 48.88 8.61
C SER A 431 8.16 47.37 8.81
N ARG A 432 7.33 46.87 9.74
CA ARG A 432 7.09 45.42 9.82
C ARG A 432 6.41 44.93 8.55
N VAL A 433 6.66 43.69 8.14
CA VAL A 433 6.06 43.08 6.93
C VAL A 433 4.54 43.27 6.92
N ALA A 434 3.86 43.01 8.04
CA ALA A 434 2.41 43.19 8.15
C ALA A 434 1.92 44.62 7.87
N ALA A 435 2.72 45.64 8.20
CA ALA A 435 2.40 47.05 7.94
C ALA A 435 2.83 47.51 6.53
N ALA A 436 3.86 46.87 5.96
CA ALA A 436 4.40 47.20 4.63
C ALA A 436 3.41 46.87 3.50
N VAL A 437 2.55 45.87 3.68
CA VAL A 437 1.48 45.46 2.73
C VAL A 437 0.65 46.65 2.23
N ARG A 438 0.18 47.51 3.14
CA ARG A 438 -0.65 48.67 2.78
C ARG A 438 0.13 49.79 2.12
N LEU A 439 1.44 49.86 2.37
CA LEU A 439 2.31 50.93 1.88
C LEU A 439 2.71 50.73 0.43
N VAL A 440 2.88 49.48 0.02
CA VAL A 440 3.44 49.10 -1.30
C VAL A 440 2.42 48.30 -2.12
N SER A 441 1.16 48.21 -1.69
CA SER A 441 0.07 47.48 -2.39
C SER A 441 0.43 46.06 -2.84
N VAL A 442 1.32 45.40 -2.10
CA VAL A 442 1.72 43.99 -2.27
C VAL A 442 1.23 43.19 -1.08
N THR A 443 1.04 41.91 -1.30
CA THR A 443 0.57 40.98 -0.27
C THR A 443 1.71 40.57 0.68
N CYS A 444 1.34 40.04 1.85
CA CYS A 444 2.32 39.59 2.84
C CYS A 444 3.17 38.44 2.30
N GLU A 445 2.53 37.50 1.60
CA GLU A 445 3.16 36.34 0.98
C GLU A 445 4.17 36.71 -0.12
N GLU A 446 3.92 37.76 -0.90
CA GLU A 446 4.88 38.28 -1.89
C GLU A 446 6.11 38.88 -1.21
N ILE A 447 5.93 39.66 -0.12
CA ILE A 447 7.06 40.21 0.65
C ILE A 447 7.89 39.07 1.25
N LEU A 448 7.24 38.06 1.85
CA LEU A 448 7.93 36.90 2.41
C LEU A 448 8.68 36.09 1.35
N ALA A 449 8.12 35.94 0.15
CA ALA A 449 8.81 35.32 -0.97
C ALA A 449 10.04 36.13 -1.42
N MET A 450 9.91 37.46 -1.53
CA MET A 450 11.04 38.35 -1.85
C MET A 450 12.16 38.26 -0.80
N ILE A 451 11.82 38.08 0.48
CA ILE A 451 12.80 37.85 1.55
C ILE A 451 13.47 36.47 1.38
N ALA A 452 12.70 35.41 1.16
CA ALA A 452 13.22 34.05 1.03
C ALA A 452 14.14 33.89 -0.20
N GLU A 453 13.76 34.51 -1.33
CA GLU A 453 14.59 34.61 -2.54
C GLU A 453 15.78 35.55 -2.35
N GLY A 454 15.70 36.42 -1.35
CA GLY A 454 16.78 37.28 -0.94
C GLY A 454 16.99 38.47 -1.87
N LYS A 455 15.88 39.00 -2.40
CA LYS A 455 15.83 40.21 -3.22
C LYS A 455 15.94 41.50 -2.40
N LEU A 456 15.72 41.41 -1.08
CA LEU A 456 15.94 42.50 -0.13
C LEU A 456 17.32 42.35 0.52
N VAL A 457 18.11 43.40 0.40
CA VAL A 457 19.37 43.69 1.08
C VAL A 457 19.14 43.85 2.58
N PHE A 458 18.11 44.59 3.01
CA PHE A 458 17.83 44.78 4.44
C PHE A 458 16.61 44.02 4.95
N VAL A 459 16.85 43.12 5.90
CA VAL A 459 15.83 42.47 6.72
C VAL A 459 16.26 42.56 8.18
N GLY A 460 15.41 43.13 9.02
CA GLY A 460 15.67 43.30 10.45
C GLY A 460 14.77 42.42 11.32
N GLN A 461 15.27 41.97 12.46
CA GLN A 461 14.54 41.13 13.40
C GLN A 461 14.81 41.57 14.84
N GLU A 462 13.77 41.70 15.66
CA GLU A 462 13.94 41.89 17.11
C GLU A 462 14.48 40.60 17.76
N PRO A 463 15.45 40.68 18.70
CA PRO A 463 15.98 39.50 19.39
C PRO A 463 14.87 38.65 20.00
N GLY A 464 14.87 37.35 19.72
CA GLY A 464 13.85 36.41 20.22
C GLY A 464 12.52 36.42 19.47
N ASN A 465 12.33 37.25 18.45
CA ASN A 465 11.15 37.20 17.60
C ASN A 465 11.20 35.97 16.68
N HIS A 466 10.16 35.15 16.68
CA HIS A 466 10.07 33.97 15.80
C HIS A 466 9.00 34.12 14.71
N ASN A 467 8.34 35.28 14.60
CA ASN A 467 7.26 35.52 13.66
C ASN A 467 7.76 36.17 12.38
N MET A 468 7.52 35.50 11.24
CA MET A 468 7.91 35.99 9.92
C MET A 468 7.24 37.34 9.57
N CYS A 469 6.01 37.56 10.06
CA CYS A 469 5.26 38.80 9.78
C CYS A 469 5.74 40.03 10.57
N ASP A 470 6.54 39.81 11.62
CA ASP A 470 7.07 40.84 12.50
C ASP A 470 8.49 41.31 12.08
N LEU A 471 9.04 40.74 11.01
CA LEU A 471 10.30 41.18 10.43
C LEU A 471 10.20 42.61 9.89
N TYR A 472 11.28 43.38 10.03
CA TYR A 472 11.43 44.72 9.50
C TYR A 472 11.99 44.68 8.09
N VAL A 473 11.35 45.41 7.18
CA VAL A 473 11.82 45.65 5.81
C VAL A 473 11.97 47.14 5.59
N ASN A 474 12.96 47.54 4.78
CA ASN A 474 13.11 48.93 4.36
C ASN A 474 12.00 49.29 3.37
N ARG A 475 11.32 50.42 3.60
CA ARG A 475 10.16 50.84 2.81
C ARG A 475 10.54 51.27 1.40
N ASP A 476 11.64 51.97 1.24
CA ASP A 476 12.06 52.49 -0.06
C ASP A 476 12.63 51.36 -0.92
N GLU A 477 13.46 50.52 -0.32
CA GLU A 477 13.96 49.30 -0.97
C GLU A 477 12.83 48.41 -1.47
N LEU A 478 11.82 48.16 -0.63
CA LEU A 478 10.66 47.37 -1.02
C LEU A 478 9.87 48.03 -2.16
N ARG A 479 9.77 49.37 -2.18
CA ARG A 479 9.13 50.10 -3.29
C ARG A 479 9.95 50.01 -4.56
N ASP A 480 11.26 50.15 -4.47
CA ASP A 480 12.15 50.12 -5.62
C ASP A 480 12.17 48.73 -6.25
N LEU A 481 12.07 47.68 -5.43
CA LEU A 481 11.95 46.30 -5.91
C LEU A 481 10.61 46.01 -6.62
N VAL A 482 9.51 46.59 -6.14
CA VAL A 482 8.16 46.33 -6.67
C VAL A 482 7.83 47.23 -7.86
N TYR A 483 8.25 48.50 -7.82
CA TYR A 483 7.85 49.54 -8.76
C TYR A 483 8.99 50.06 -9.64
N GLY A 484 10.23 49.64 -9.39
CA GLY A 484 11.42 50.23 -9.98
C GLY A 484 11.95 51.43 -9.19
N PRO A 485 13.21 51.82 -9.42
CA PRO A 485 13.81 52.99 -8.78
C PRO A 485 13.03 54.27 -9.13
N GLU A 486 13.12 55.28 -8.28
CA GLU A 486 12.54 56.59 -8.58
C GLU A 486 13.14 57.15 -9.87
N GLU A 487 12.32 57.31 -10.90
CA GLU A 487 12.75 57.98 -12.13
C GLU A 487 13.04 59.45 -11.83
N PRO A 488 14.21 59.97 -12.23
CA PRO A 488 14.48 61.39 -12.14
C PRO A 488 13.43 62.15 -12.97
N LEU A 489 12.95 63.26 -12.42
CA LEU A 489 12.10 64.17 -13.19
C LEU A 489 12.84 64.62 -14.46
N PRO A 490 12.16 64.82 -15.60
CA PRO A 490 12.79 65.39 -16.78
C PRO A 490 13.48 66.71 -16.41
N GLU A 491 14.71 66.93 -16.88
CA GLU A 491 15.57 68.05 -16.42
C GLU A 491 14.87 69.42 -16.53
N ASP A 492 14.04 69.61 -17.57
CA ASP A 492 13.32 70.87 -17.81
C ASP A 492 11.89 70.90 -17.24
N HIS A 493 11.57 70.07 -16.24
CA HIS A 493 10.22 69.97 -15.68
C HIS A 493 10.19 70.12 -14.15
N PHE A 494 9.32 71.01 -13.68
CA PHE A 494 9.19 71.36 -12.28
C PHE A 494 7.90 70.83 -11.68
N THR A 495 8.00 70.30 -10.46
CA THR A 495 6.82 70.04 -9.63
C THR A 495 6.18 71.35 -9.19
N ILE A 496 4.90 71.30 -8.78
CA ILE A 496 4.19 72.46 -8.23
C ILE A 496 4.99 73.12 -7.09
N ASN A 497 5.63 72.34 -6.21
CA ASN A 497 6.42 72.88 -5.11
C ASN A 497 7.69 73.60 -5.58
N GLN A 498 8.36 73.10 -6.63
CA GLN A 498 9.51 73.79 -7.19
C GLN A 498 9.07 75.06 -7.95
N ALA A 499 7.98 75.00 -8.72
CA ALA A 499 7.41 76.16 -9.41
C ALA A 499 7.01 77.29 -8.43
N ARG A 500 6.51 76.94 -7.24
CA ARG A 500 6.24 77.92 -6.16
C ARG A 500 7.49 78.69 -5.74
N ALA A 501 8.61 77.99 -5.63
CA ALA A 501 9.89 78.59 -5.26
C ALA A 501 10.42 79.49 -6.39
N VAL A 502 10.30 79.05 -7.65
CA VAL A 502 10.76 79.80 -8.83
C VAL A 502 9.95 81.09 -9.04
N LEU A 503 8.61 81.02 -8.99
CA LEU A 503 7.73 82.16 -9.29
C LEU A 503 7.38 83.02 -8.06
N TYR A 504 7.86 82.65 -6.87
CA TYR A 504 7.50 83.28 -5.59
C TYR A 504 5.98 83.32 -5.34
N LEU A 505 5.28 82.24 -5.70
CA LEU A 505 3.82 82.11 -5.59
C LEU A 505 3.42 81.09 -4.51
N ASN A 506 2.25 81.27 -3.92
CA ASN A 506 1.67 80.24 -3.05
C ASN A 506 1.01 79.11 -3.87
N THR A 507 0.79 77.94 -3.26
CA THR A 507 0.24 76.76 -3.95
C THR A 507 -1.13 77.04 -4.57
N MET A 508 -1.94 77.86 -3.90
CA MET A 508 -3.30 78.19 -4.33
C MET A 508 -3.29 79.04 -5.61
N THR A 509 -2.35 79.98 -5.71
CA THR A 509 -2.18 80.85 -6.88
C THR A 509 -1.65 80.07 -8.08
N ILE A 510 -0.67 79.18 -7.89
CA ILE A 510 -0.23 78.28 -8.97
C ILE A 510 -1.36 77.37 -9.43
N ALA A 511 -2.10 76.76 -8.50
CA ALA A 511 -3.22 75.90 -8.85
C ALA A 511 -4.33 76.65 -9.61
N TRP A 512 -4.57 77.92 -9.27
CA TRP A 512 -5.53 78.79 -9.98
C TRP A 512 -5.04 79.11 -11.40
N PHE A 513 -3.80 79.54 -11.58
CA PHE A 513 -3.23 79.80 -12.92
C PHE A 513 -3.20 78.57 -13.82
N MET A 514 -2.97 77.40 -13.22
CA MET A 514 -3.05 76.13 -13.94
C MET A 514 -4.48 75.77 -14.37
N ARG A 515 -5.50 76.18 -13.61
CA ARG A 515 -6.91 75.95 -13.94
C ARG A 515 -7.39 76.91 -15.03
N GLU A 516 -7.02 78.18 -14.92
CA GLU A 516 -7.43 79.24 -15.86
C GLU A 516 -6.57 79.27 -17.14
N GLY A 517 -5.55 78.41 -17.24
CA GLY A 517 -4.75 78.24 -18.46
C GLY A 517 -3.55 79.17 -18.62
N TYR A 518 -3.25 80.00 -17.62
CA TYR A 518 -2.05 80.87 -17.62
C TYR A 518 -0.74 80.11 -17.37
N LEU A 519 -0.79 78.94 -16.73
CA LEU A 519 0.35 78.04 -16.57
C LEU A 519 -0.02 76.65 -17.08
N ARG A 520 0.56 76.22 -18.20
CA ARG A 520 0.29 74.88 -18.73
C ARG A 520 1.07 73.85 -17.93
N ALA A 521 0.37 72.83 -17.46
CA ALA A 521 0.97 71.70 -16.77
C ALA A 521 0.54 70.40 -17.43
N ALA A 522 1.51 69.51 -17.67
CA ALA A 522 1.25 68.19 -18.21
C ALA A 522 1.01 67.19 -17.07
N PRO A 523 0.06 66.25 -17.22
CA PRO A 523 -0.05 65.13 -16.31
C PRO A 523 1.18 64.23 -16.44
N HIS A 524 1.82 63.93 -15.32
CA HIS A 524 2.94 63.00 -15.21
C HIS A 524 2.55 61.87 -14.26
N TRP A 525 2.62 60.64 -14.74
CA TRP A 525 2.38 59.46 -13.92
C TRP A 525 3.63 59.16 -13.08
N ASN A 526 3.52 59.30 -11.75
CA ASN A 526 4.59 58.88 -10.86
C ASN A 526 4.43 57.39 -10.55
N ALA A 527 5.24 56.54 -11.19
CA ALA A 527 5.20 55.09 -11.04
C ALA A 527 5.35 54.65 -9.56
N ARG A 528 6.26 55.31 -8.83
CA ARG A 528 6.57 55.01 -7.42
C ARG A 528 5.42 55.31 -6.46
N GLN A 529 4.64 56.36 -6.72
CA GLN A 529 3.55 56.84 -5.87
C GLN A 529 2.15 56.45 -6.38
N ARG A 530 2.08 55.81 -7.56
CA ARG A 530 0.84 55.41 -8.24
C ARG A 530 -0.21 56.53 -8.32
N ARG A 531 0.25 57.75 -8.56
CA ARG A 531 -0.60 58.94 -8.66
C ARG A 531 -0.16 59.83 -9.80
N HIS A 532 -1.13 60.48 -10.44
CA HIS A 532 -0.85 61.56 -11.36
C HIS A 532 -0.38 62.78 -10.57
N SER A 533 0.85 63.20 -10.83
CA SER A 533 1.33 64.53 -10.52
C SER A 533 1.17 65.45 -11.74
N ARG A 534 1.24 66.76 -11.54
CA ARG A 534 1.30 67.73 -12.62
C ARG A 534 2.69 68.34 -12.63
N LEU A 535 3.34 68.36 -13.80
CA LEU A 535 4.64 68.99 -14.01
C LEU A 535 4.48 70.20 -14.92
N ILE A 536 5.26 71.24 -14.65
CA ILE A 536 5.29 72.48 -15.40
C ILE A 536 6.64 72.55 -16.12
N ALA A 537 6.64 72.71 -17.44
CA ALA A 537 7.86 72.83 -18.22
C ALA A 537 8.59 74.14 -17.89
N GLN A 538 9.92 74.14 -17.94
CA GLN A 538 10.73 75.33 -17.70
C GLN A 538 10.33 76.49 -18.62
N ALA A 539 10.15 76.21 -19.92
CA ALA A 539 9.73 77.19 -20.91
C ALA A 539 8.38 77.86 -20.56
N GLU A 540 7.46 77.15 -19.92
CA GLU A 540 6.17 77.71 -19.48
C GLU A 540 6.33 78.59 -18.23
N LEU A 541 7.25 78.24 -17.33
CA LEU A 541 7.62 79.11 -16.20
C LEU A 541 8.31 80.38 -16.68
N GLU A 542 9.21 80.27 -17.66
CA GLU A 542 9.91 81.40 -18.28
C GLU A 542 8.93 82.30 -19.06
N ALA A 543 8.06 81.74 -19.90
CA ALA A 543 7.03 82.50 -20.60
C ALA A 543 6.08 83.22 -19.64
N PHE A 544 5.68 82.54 -18.55
CA PHE A 544 4.90 83.18 -17.50
C PHE A 544 5.70 84.29 -16.81
N ALA A 545 6.97 84.06 -16.50
CA ALA A 545 7.82 85.04 -15.87
C ALA A 545 8.09 86.23 -16.78
N ASP A 546 8.19 86.06 -18.09
CA ASP A 546 8.41 87.13 -19.08
C ASP A 546 7.20 88.04 -19.20
N GLN A 547 5.99 87.48 -19.15
CA GLN A 547 4.75 88.24 -19.28
C GLN A 547 4.25 88.79 -17.94
N TYR A 548 4.43 88.04 -16.85
CA TYR A 548 3.86 88.30 -15.54
C TYR A 548 4.92 88.24 -14.45
N VAL A 549 4.82 89.13 -13.46
CA VAL A 549 5.70 89.13 -12.31
C VAL A 549 4.90 89.27 -11.02
N SER A 550 5.22 88.42 -10.04
CA SER A 550 4.57 88.47 -8.73
C SER A 550 5.19 89.56 -7.86
N LEU A 551 4.42 90.11 -6.92
CA LEU A 551 4.95 91.04 -5.93
C LEU A 551 6.12 90.45 -5.14
N GLY A 552 6.11 89.13 -4.90
CA GLY A 552 7.19 88.40 -4.23
C GLY A 552 8.47 88.34 -5.07
N ALA A 553 8.33 88.10 -6.38
CA ALA A 553 9.46 88.13 -7.31
C ALA A 553 10.07 89.54 -7.42
N LEU A 554 9.23 90.58 -7.54
CA LEU A 554 9.69 91.98 -7.55
C LEU A 554 10.41 92.38 -6.24
N ALA A 555 9.92 91.89 -5.10
CA ALA A 555 10.55 92.11 -3.80
C ALA A 555 11.93 91.44 -3.72
N ALA A 556 12.05 90.22 -4.26
CA ALA A 556 13.32 89.50 -4.35
C ALA A 556 14.30 90.19 -5.31
N GLU A 557 13.85 90.60 -6.50
CA GLU A 557 14.65 91.34 -7.50
C GLU A 557 15.18 92.67 -6.93
N ALA A 558 14.33 93.46 -6.27
CA ALA A 558 14.70 94.76 -5.70
C ALA A 558 15.35 94.67 -4.31
N ARG A 559 15.47 93.46 -3.73
CA ARG A 559 15.98 93.19 -2.38
C ARG A 559 15.34 94.04 -1.27
N ILE A 560 14.04 94.30 -1.39
CA ILE A 560 13.25 95.07 -0.41
C ILE A 560 11.97 94.34 -0.05
N GLN A 561 11.39 94.68 1.10
CA GLN A 561 10.15 94.06 1.58
C GLN A 561 8.98 94.32 0.60
N ALA A 562 8.17 93.29 0.34
CA ALA A 562 7.06 93.32 -0.63
C ALA A 562 6.07 94.50 -0.42
N ASN A 563 5.84 94.91 0.82
CA ASN A 563 4.99 96.06 1.15
C ASN A 563 5.53 97.40 0.61
N HIS A 564 6.86 97.56 0.54
CA HIS A 564 7.48 98.77 0.00
C HIS A 564 7.39 98.82 -1.52
N VAL A 565 7.53 97.67 -2.18
CA VAL A 565 7.31 97.54 -3.64
C VAL A 565 5.86 97.89 -3.98
N ALA A 566 4.89 97.31 -3.25
CA ALA A 566 3.47 97.57 -3.49
C ALA A 566 3.12 99.06 -3.42
N ARG A 567 3.59 99.78 -2.38
CA ARG A 567 3.37 101.23 -2.23
C ARG A 567 4.00 102.06 -3.34
N ARG A 568 5.15 101.63 -3.88
CA ARG A 568 5.83 102.33 -4.98
C ARG A 568 5.08 102.16 -6.30
N LEU A 569 4.62 100.95 -6.59
CA LEU A 569 3.79 100.67 -7.76
C LEU A 569 2.48 101.45 -7.71
N GLU A 570 1.81 101.49 -6.55
CA GLU A 570 0.59 102.29 -6.34
C GLU A 570 0.84 103.79 -6.55
N ARG A 571 1.95 104.35 -6.08
CA ARG A 571 2.32 105.77 -6.29
C ARG A 571 2.59 106.11 -7.75
N ASN A 572 3.09 105.15 -8.53
CA ASN A 572 3.36 105.30 -9.95
C ASN A 572 2.15 104.93 -10.83
N GLY A 573 0.98 104.69 -10.23
CA GLY A 573 -0.26 104.36 -10.95
C GLY A 573 -0.29 102.95 -11.55
N ILE A 574 0.63 102.06 -11.16
CA ILE A 574 0.69 100.68 -11.66
C ILE A 574 -0.17 99.79 -10.76
N ILE A 575 -1.27 99.30 -11.32
CA ILE A 575 -2.27 98.50 -10.62
C ILE A 575 -1.98 97.00 -10.90
N PRO A 576 -2.09 96.10 -9.91
CA PRO A 576 -2.02 94.67 -10.18
C PRO A 576 -3.15 94.25 -11.13
N LEU A 577 -2.92 93.17 -11.88
CA LEU A 577 -3.97 92.54 -12.67
C LEU A 577 -5.13 92.12 -11.77
N ASP A 578 -6.35 92.34 -12.26
CA ASP A 578 -7.58 92.08 -11.52
C ASP A 578 -7.86 90.58 -11.45
N PHE A 579 -7.23 89.92 -10.49
CA PHE A 579 -7.45 88.53 -10.11
C PHE A 579 -8.16 88.46 -8.75
N LEU A 580 -8.58 87.25 -8.35
CA LEU A 580 -9.27 87.03 -7.07
C LEU A 580 -8.44 87.56 -5.88
N ALA A 581 -9.10 88.25 -4.94
CA ALA A 581 -8.46 89.00 -3.85
C ALA A 581 -7.58 88.18 -2.88
N HIS A 582 -7.68 86.85 -2.88
CA HIS A 582 -6.90 85.93 -2.03
C HIS A 582 -5.65 85.36 -2.73
N LEU A 583 -5.39 85.74 -3.98
CA LEU A 583 -4.22 85.33 -4.76
C LEU A 583 -3.06 86.31 -4.57
N ASN A 584 -1.85 85.88 -4.91
CA ASN A 584 -0.71 86.79 -4.94
C ASN A 584 -0.97 87.96 -5.91
N LYS A 585 -0.64 89.20 -5.51
CA LYS A 585 -0.67 90.38 -6.41
C LYS A 585 0.34 90.18 -7.55
N ILE A 586 -0.14 90.28 -8.79
CA ILE A 586 0.65 90.03 -10.01
C ILE A 586 0.48 91.20 -10.97
N PHE A 587 1.57 91.52 -11.66
CA PHE A 587 1.68 92.68 -12.55
C PHE A 587 2.15 92.20 -13.93
N LEU A 588 1.82 92.95 -14.98
CA LEU A 588 2.46 92.75 -16.29
C LEU A 588 3.91 93.21 -16.20
N ARG A 589 4.85 92.39 -16.69
CA ARG A 589 6.29 92.72 -16.61
C ARG A 589 6.63 94.02 -17.35
N GLU A 590 5.96 94.29 -18.48
CA GLU A 590 6.15 95.53 -19.24
C GLU A 590 5.72 96.77 -18.46
N ALA A 591 4.63 96.69 -17.70
CA ALA A 591 4.09 97.82 -16.94
C ALA A 591 4.98 98.25 -15.76
N VAL A 592 5.86 97.36 -15.29
CA VAL A 592 6.80 97.64 -14.20
C VAL A 592 8.20 98.02 -14.70
N GLN A 593 8.42 98.08 -16.01
CA GLN A 593 9.64 98.60 -16.63
C GLN A 593 9.43 100.02 -17.17
N PRO A 594 10.38 100.97 -16.96
CA PRO A 594 11.73 100.79 -16.41
C PRO A 594 11.77 100.52 -14.89
N PRO A 595 12.88 99.90 -14.39
CA PRO A 595 13.03 99.45 -12.99
C PRO A 595 12.95 100.58 -11.93
N GLU A 596 12.90 101.84 -12.37
CA GLU A 596 12.67 103.01 -11.52
C GLU A 596 11.35 102.94 -10.74
N HIS A 597 10.34 102.24 -11.29
CA HIS A 597 9.05 102.04 -10.65
C HIS A 597 9.09 101.14 -9.41
N VAL A 598 10.06 100.23 -9.34
CA VAL A 598 10.25 99.25 -8.25
C VAL A 598 11.35 99.75 -7.29
N GLY A 599 12.32 100.48 -7.84
CA GLY A 599 13.48 101.10 -7.18
C GLY A 599 14.78 100.61 -7.80
N ARG A 600 15.79 101.49 -7.93
CA ARG A 600 17.12 101.06 -8.40
C ARG A 600 17.66 99.94 -7.51
N PRO A 601 18.17 98.83 -8.08
CA PRO A 601 18.93 97.87 -7.29
C PRO A 601 20.12 98.64 -6.69
N LEU A 602 20.28 98.54 -5.37
CA LEU A 602 21.52 98.98 -4.73
C LEU A 602 22.65 98.14 -5.36
N ARG A 603 23.62 98.82 -5.99
CA ARG A 603 24.81 98.18 -6.58
C ARG A 603 25.54 97.33 -5.55
#